data_AF-A0A9D0LKF4-F1
#
_entry.id   AF-A0A9D0LKF4-F1
#
_cell.length_a   1.000
_cell.length_b   1.000
_cell.length_c   1.000
_cell.angle_alpha   90.00
_cell.angle_beta   90.00
_cell.angle_gamma   90.00
#
_symmetry.space_group_name_H-M   'P 1'
#
loop_
_entity.id
_entity.type
_entity.pdbx_description
1 polymer ?
#
loop_
_entity_poly.entity_id
_entity_poly.type
_entity_poly.pdbx_seq_one_letter_code
_entity_poly.pdbx_strand_id
1 'polypeptide(L)' 'MSIEVNGKTIATDEEGYLVNPEQWDEEVAEALVKQHEAAGHKKVT' A
#
# COMPACT_ATOMS: atom_id res chain seq x y z
N MET A 1 5.88 2.92 7.08
CA MET A 1 5.43 1.53 7.27
C MET A 1 5.97 0.64 6.14
N SER A 2 5.50 -0.60 6.01
CA SER A 2 5.85 -1.45 4.86
C SER A 2 4.73 -2.42 4.53
N ILE A 3 4.58 -2.76 3.26
CA ILE A 3 3.63 -3.77 2.78
C ILE A 3 4.37 -4.88 2.04
N GLU A 4 3.82 -6.10 2.09
CA GLU A 4 4.30 -7.21 1.28
C GLU A 4 3.43 -7.39 0.04
N VAL A 5 4.07 -7.26 -1.13
CA VAL A 5 3.41 -7.39 -2.44
C VAL A 5 4.27 -8.33 -3.27
N ASN A 6 3.73 -9.49 -3.66
CA ASN A 6 4.43 -10.52 -4.44
C ASN A 6 5.79 -10.95 -3.85
N GLY A 7 5.87 -11.06 -2.52
CA GLY A 7 7.11 -11.42 -1.82
C GLY A 7 8.18 -10.32 -1.84
N LYS A 8 7.84 -9.11 -2.29
CA LYS A 8 8.67 -7.91 -2.14
C LYS A 8 8.13 -7.08 -0.98
N THR A 9 9.03 -6.58 -0.16
CA THR A 9 8.70 -5.57 0.86
C THR A 9 8.78 -4.19 0.23
N ILE A 10 7.64 -3.50 0.17
CA ILE A 10 7.53 -2.13 -0.33
C ILE A 10 7.48 -1.19 0.86
N ALA A 11 8.34 -0.17 0.86
CA ALA A 11 8.41 0.82 1.93
C ALA A 11 7.39 1.93 1.71
N THR A 12 6.61 2.21 2.75
CA THR A 12 5.69 3.35 2.79
C THR A 12 6.09 4.32 3.90
N ASP A 13 5.64 5.57 3.81
CA ASP A 13 5.81 6.54 4.89
C ASP A 13 4.74 6.36 5.99
N GLU A 14 4.57 7.37 6.84
CA GLU A 14 3.58 7.38 7.93
C GLU A 14 2.17 7.72 7.43
N GLU A 15 2.06 8.41 6.29
CA GLU A 15 0.79 8.78 5.67
C GLU A 15 0.27 7.67 4.72
N GLY A 16 1.11 6.69 4.40
CA GLY A 16 0.77 5.53 3.56
C GLY A 16 1.19 5.68 2.10
N TYR A 17 2.01 6.68 1.77
CA TYR A 17 2.56 6.85 0.42
C TYR A 17 3.82 6.01 0.23
N LEU A 18 4.10 5.65 -1.04
CA LEU A 18 5.33 4.97 -1.40
C LEU A 18 6.55 5.88 -1.19
N VAL A 19 7.56 5.36 -0.50
CA VAL A 19 8.85 6.04 -0.38
C VAL A 19 9.59 6.05 -1.71
N ASN A 20 9.49 4.96 -2.48
CA ASN A 20 10.01 4.87 -3.84
C ASN A 20 8.86 4.78 -4.87
N PRO A 21 8.58 5.85 -5.62
CA PRO A 21 7.53 5.86 -6.65
C PRO A 21 7.75 4.87 -7.80
N GLU A 22 9.00 4.44 -8.07
CA GLU A 22 9.29 3.46 -9.12
C GLU A 22 8.76 2.07 -8.81
N GLN A 23 8.41 1.81 -7.54
CA GLN A 23 7.78 0.57 -7.11
C GLN A 23 6.26 0.57 -7.29
N TRP A 24 5.68 1.64 -7.84
CA TRP A 24 4.25 1.69 -8.09
C TRP A 24 3.84 0.72 -9.21
N ASP A 25 2.89 -0.14 -8.88
CA ASP A 25 2.14 -0.97 -9.83
C ASP A 25 0.70 -1.17 -9.32
N GLU A 26 -0.13 -1.85 -10.11
CA GLU A 26 -1.53 -2.11 -9.76
C GLU A 26 -1.66 -2.99 -8.50
N GLU A 27 -0.76 -3.93 -8.29
CA GLU A 27 -0.79 -4.87 -7.16
C GLU A 27 -0.44 -4.16 -5.84
N VAL A 28 0.50 -3.21 -5.91
CA VAL A 28 0.84 -2.30 -4.82
C VAL A 28 -0.34 -1.41 -4.46
N ALA A 29 -1.07 -0.89 -5.46
CA ALA A 29 -2.28 -0.11 -5.22
C ALA A 29 -3.36 -0.94 -4.49
N GLU A 30 -3.63 -2.17 -4.95
CA GLU A 30 -4.59 -3.06 -4.30
C GLU A 30 -4.19 -3.40 -2.86
N ALA A 31 -2.91 -3.64 -2.61
CA ALA A 31 -2.40 -3.93 -1.28
C ALA A 31 -2.55 -2.74 -0.33
N LEU A 32 -2.27 -1.51 -0.80
CA LEU A 32 -2.48 -0.28 -0.05
C LEU A 32 -3.96 -0.06 0.29
N VAL A 33 -4.86 -0.30 -0.66
CA VAL A 33 -6.31 -0.21 -0.43
C VAL A 33 -6.76 -1.22 0.63
N LYS A 34 -6.32 -2.48 0.53
CA LYS A 34 -6.64 -3.52 1.53
C LYS A 34 -6.16 -3.13 2.92
N GLN A 35 -4.94 -2.59 3.05
CA GLN A 35 -4.43 -2.12 4.33
C GLN A 35 -5.25 -0.94 4.88
N HIS A 36 -5.60 0.03 4.03
CA HIS A 36 -6.40 1.18 4.40
C HIS A 36 -7.80 0.79 4.87
N GLU A 37 -8.46 -0.14 4.15
CA GLU A 37 -9.75 -0.71 4.57
C GLU A 37 -9.64 -1.51 5.87
N ALA A 38 -8.57 -2.28 6.05
CA ALA A 38 -8.31 -3.02 7.29
C ALA A 38 -8.09 -2.09 8.51
N ALA A 39 -7.57 -0.88 8.28
CA ALA A 39 -7.47 0.15 9.30
C ALA A 39 -8.82 0.81 9.65
N GLY A 40 -9.93 0.38 9.03
CA GLY A 40 -11.28 0.89 9.30
C GLY A 40 -11.65 2.14 8.50
N HIS A 41 -10.86 2.49 7.50
CA HIS A 41 -11.16 3.62 6.62
C HIS A 41 -12.24 3.24 5.61
N LYS A 42 -12.97 4.23 5.10
CA LYS A 42 -14.10 4.01 4.17
C LYS A 42 -13.62 3.28 2.92
N LYS A 43 -14.37 2.25 2.52
CA LYS A 43 -14.15 1.48 1.28
C LYS A 43 -14.06 2.42 0.08
N VAL A 44 -13.01 2.29 -0.72
CA VAL A 44 -12.90 3.00 -2.00
C VAL A 44 -13.66 2.16 -3.03
N THR A 45 -14.85 2.62 -3.41
CA THR A 45 -15.72 2.02 -4.44
C THR A 45 -15.69 2.84 -5.70
#